data_AF-A0AA88AZ37-F1
#
_entry.id   AF-A0AA88AZ37-F1
#
_cell.length_a   1.000
_cell.length_b   1.000
_cell.length_c   1.000
_cell.angle_alpha   90.00
_cell.angle_beta   90.00
_cell.angle_gamma   90.00
#
_symmetry.space_group_name_H-M   'P 1'
#
loop_
_entity.id
_entity.type
_entity.pdbx_description
1 polymer ?
#
loop_
_entity_poly.entity_id
_entity_poly.type
_entity_poly.pdbx_seq_one_letter_code
_entity_poly.pdbx_strand_id
1 'polypeptide(L)'
;MQVEDLWDTQEPQLSPTEKLNACFESIPVSAFPPAPSHQVIEIKSDTSLAEAVQILAEHKILSAPVVDVDAPEDASWIDRYIGIVEFAGIVVWILHQSEPSSPRSPSSGSAISAAANSVTSFLELGVLSLDSAATTSGSFFEALTASEFYKNTKVRDISGSFRWAPFLALQSSNSFLTMLLLLSKYKMKSIPVVDLGEGKIENVITQSAVIHMLAECAGLHWFESWGTKKLSEVGLPMVSANRIIKVYEDEPVLQAFKLMRKKRIGGVPVIENGGTRAVGNISLRDIQFLLTAPEIYHDYRSITAKNFLTAVRSYSEKHKEAPLRLSEMITCKKDHTIKEMILLLDSKKIHRVYVVDDDGNLEGVITLRDIISRLVHEPRGYFGDFFDGVLPLPQNSRV
;
A
#
# COMPACT_ATOMS: atom_id res chain seq x y z
N MET A 1 28.57 -6.42 -7.16
CA MET A 1 29.03 -7.01 -5.90
C MET A 1 27.85 -7.76 -5.32
N GLN A 2 27.93 -9.08 -5.22
CA GLN A 2 26.83 -9.91 -4.72
C GLN A 2 26.97 -10.11 -3.21
N VAL A 3 25.85 -10.30 -2.51
CA VAL A 3 25.86 -10.62 -1.06
C VAL A 3 26.71 -11.87 -0.79
N GLU A 4 26.68 -12.85 -1.70
CA GLU A 4 27.48 -14.09 -1.64
C GLU A 4 28.98 -13.79 -1.57
N ASP A 5 29.49 -12.84 -2.38
CA ASP A 5 30.91 -12.48 -2.42
C ASP A 5 31.43 -11.94 -1.07
N LEU A 6 30.52 -11.36 -0.27
CA LEU A 6 30.82 -10.72 1.02
C LEU A 6 30.52 -11.63 2.22
N TRP A 7 29.70 -12.67 2.01
CA TRP A 7 29.24 -13.55 3.07
C TRP A 7 30.38 -14.35 3.70
N ASP A 8 31.23 -14.93 2.87
CA ASP A 8 32.33 -15.80 3.30
C ASP A 8 33.51 -15.01 3.89
N THR A 9 33.69 -13.74 3.49
CA THR A 9 34.78 -12.89 4.00
C THR A 9 34.52 -12.35 5.41
N GLN A 10 33.25 -12.22 5.81
CA GLN A 10 32.85 -11.65 7.11
C GLN A 10 32.39 -12.71 8.13
N GLU A 11 32.45 -14.00 7.77
CA GLU A 11 31.93 -15.11 8.57
C GLU A 11 32.48 -15.18 10.03
N PRO A 12 33.76 -14.88 10.32
CA PRO A 12 34.33 -15.15 11.64
C PRO A 12 34.02 -14.13 12.75
N GLN A 13 33.47 -12.94 12.46
CA GLN A 13 33.52 -11.80 13.42
C GLN A 13 32.19 -11.19 13.86
N LEU A 14 31.07 -11.49 13.20
CA LEU A 14 29.79 -10.79 13.40
C LEU A 14 28.63 -11.76 13.67
N SER A 15 27.60 -11.31 14.39
CA SER A 15 26.34 -12.07 14.47
C SER A 15 25.68 -12.15 13.08
N PRO A 16 24.83 -13.16 12.79
CA PRO A 16 24.21 -13.32 11.46
C PRO A 16 23.47 -12.07 10.96
N THR A 17 22.86 -11.30 11.85
CA THR A 17 22.14 -10.07 11.51
C THR A 17 23.11 -8.90 11.24
N GLU A 18 24.23 -8.82 11.95
CA GLU A 18 25.27 -7.82 11.69
C GLU A 18 25.99 -8.07 10.36
N LYS A 19 26.17 -9.35 9.98
CA LYS A 19 26.69 -9.73 8.65
C LYS A 19 25.79 -9.22 7.53
N LEU A 20 24.48 -9.48 7.62
CA LEU A 20 23.51 -8.99 6.63
C LEU A 20 23.52 -7.47 6.54
N ASN A 21 23.54 -6.77 7.68
CA ASN A 21 23.68 -5.32 7.72
C ASN A 21 24.93 -4.84 6.95
N ALA A 22 26.10 -5.41 7.23
CA ALA A 22 27.35 -5.03 6.57
C ALA A 22 27.34 -5.34 5.07
N CYS A 23 26.79 -6.49 4.65
CA CYS A 23 26.62 -6.83 3.24
C CYS A 23 25.72 -5.82 2.53
N PHE A 24 24.52 -5.55 3.06
CA PHE A 24 23.59 -4.60 2.45
C PHE A 24 24.05 -3.15 2.52
N GLU A 25 24.93 -2.79 3.47
CA GLU A 25 25.53 -1.46 3.50
C GLU A 25 26.49 -1.23 2.33
N SER A 26 27.19 -2.26 1.89
CA SER A 26 28.18 -2.17 0.80
C SER A 26 27.59 -2.25 -0.62
N ILE A 27 26.30 -2.59 -0.74
CA ILE A 27 25.62 -2.73 -2.04
C ILE A 27 24.83 -1.46 -2.34
N PRO A 28 25.13 -0.74 -3.45
CA PRO A 28 24.41 0.46 -3.82
C PRO A 28 23.03 0.12 -4.42
N VAL A 29 22.07 1.03 -4.27
CA VAL A 29 20.71 0.94 -4.83
C VAL A 29 20.73 0.74 -6.35
N SER A 30 21.75 1.24 -7.06
CA SER A 30 21.96 0.98 -8.50
C SER A 30 22.11 -0.50 -8.87
N ALA A 31 22.47 -1.36 -7.91
CA ALA A 31 22.52 -2.81 -8.11
C ALA A 31 21.16 -3.49 -7.95
N PHE A 32 20.12 -2.76 -7.53
CA PHE A 32 18.78 -3.31 -7.40
C PHE A 32 18.19 -3.61 -8.79
N PRO A 33 17.54 -4.77 -9.00
CA PRO A 33 16.99 -5.11 -10.31
C PRO A 33 16.10 -3.98 -10.86
N PRO A 34 16.32 -3.54 -12.11
CA PRO A 34 15.50 -2.50 -12.70
C PRO A 34 14.05 -2.97 -12.82
N ALA A 35 13.11 -2.03 -12.78
CA ALA A 35 11.72 -2.34 -13.02
C ALA A 35 11.54 -2.94 -14.44
N PRO A 36 10.58 -3.86 -14.67
CA PRO A 36 10.35 -4.49 -15.97
C PRO A 36 10.07 -3.49 -17.11
N SER A 37 9.53 -2.32 -16.77
CA SER A 37 9.41 -1.17 -17.65
C SER A 37 10.43 -0.12 -17.25
N HIS A 38 11.33 0.26 -18.17
CA HIS A 38 12.35 1.31 -17.97
C HIS A 38 11.77 2.71 -17.73
N GLN A 39 10.43 2.86 -17.73
CA GLN A 39 9.77 4.14 -17.56
C GLN A 39 8.83 4.08 -16.36
N VAL A 40 9.08 4.94 -15.38
CA VAL A 40 8.15 5.25 -14.30
C VAL A 40 6.97 5.99 -14.91
N ILE A 41 5.75 5.48 -14.68
CA ILE A 41 4.53 6.15 -15.10
C ILE A 41 4.28 7.33 -14.18
N GLU A 42 4.21 8.52 -14.79
CA GLU A 42 3.98 9.79 -14.11
C GLU A 42 2.59 10.32 -14.46
N ILE A 43 1.96 11.01 -13.52
CA ILE A 43 0.65 11.64 -13.72
C ILE A 43 0.83 13.15 -13.57
N LYS A 44 0.28 13.95 -14.50
CA LYS A 44 0.37 15.40 -14.41
C LYS A 44 -0.57 15.95 -13.34
N SER A 45 -0.18 17.05 -12.71
CA SER A 45 -0.95 17.67 -11.63
C SER A 45 -2.30 18.22 -12.10
N ASP A 46 -2.49 18.50 -13.39
CA ASP A 46 -3.74 18.95 -13.98
C ASP A 46 -4.63 17.84 -14.57
N THR A 47 -4.14 16.59 -14.60
CA THR A 47 -4.90 15.40 -15.00
C THR A 47 -6.14 15.25 -14.10
N SER A 48 -7.28 14.87 -14.69
CA SER A 48 -8.51 14.60 -13.94
C SER A 48 -8.38 13.34 -13.07
N LEU A 49 -9.18 13.22 -12.00
CA LEU A 49 -9.22 11.98 -11.21
C LEU A 49 -9.67 10.78 -12.05
N ALA A 50 -10.62 10.99 -12.97
CA ALA A 50 -11.09 9.96 -13.90
C ALA A 50 -9.95 9.40 -14.77
N GLU A 51 -9.20 10.29 -15.41
CA GLU A 51 -8.06 9.93 -16.24
C GLU A 51 -6.92 9.32 -15.41
N ALA A 52 -6.64 9.85 -14.22
CA ALA A 52 -5.62 9.29 -13.33
C ALA A 52 -5.94 7.84 -12.92
N VAL A 53 -7.19 7.55 -12.55
CA VAL A 53 -7.66 6.18 -12.22
C VAL A 53 -7.53 5.26 -13.43
N GLN A 54 -7.85 5.74 -14.63
CA GLN A 54 -7.68 4.99 -15.87
C GLN A 54 -6.20 4.66 -16.14
N ILE A 55 -5.31 5.65 -16.04
CA ILE A 55 -3.86 5.46 -16.22
C ILE A 55 -3.33 4.40 -15.24
N LEU A 56 -3.69 4.50 -13.96
CA LEU A 56 -3.26 3.53 -12.94
C LEU A 56 -3.77 2.11 -13.24
N ALA A 57 -5.03 1.99 -13.67
CA ALA A 57 -5.65 0.70 -14.01
C ALA A 57 -5.00 0.05 -15.24
N GLU A 58 -4.85 0.81 -16.33
CA GLU A 58 -4.27 0.33 -17.60
C GLU A 58 -2.83 -0.15 -17.43
N HIS A 59 -2.04 0.58 -16.63
CA HIS A 59 -0.65 0.22 -16.33
C HIS A 59 -0.52 -0.79 -15.18
N LYS A 60 -1.64 -1.22 -14.56
CA LYS A 60 -1.69 -2.17 -13.44
C LYS A 60 -0.83 -1.76 -12.24
N ILE A 61 -0.78 -0.45 -11.97
CA ILE A 61 -0.04 0.14 -10.86
C ILE A 61 -1.00 0.70 -9.81
N LEU A 62 -0.56 0.73 -8.55
CA LEU A 62 -1.40 1.23 -7.44
C LEU A 62 -1.19 2.70 -7.13
N SER A 63 -0.09 3.25 -7.63
CA SER A 63 0.37 4.59 -7.34
C SER A 63 1.33 5.10 -8.40
N ALA A 64 1.35 6.42 -8.60
CA ALA A 64 2.26 7.09 -9.52
C ALA A 64 2.75 8.44 -8.93
N PRO A 65 4.00 8.85 -9.20
CA PRO A 65 4.44 10.22 -8.94
C PRO A 65 3.61 11.24 -9.71
N VAL A 66 3.38 12.40 -9.09
CA VAL A 66 2.61 13.50 -9.65
C VAL A 66 3.56 14.63 -10.03
N VAL A 67 3.65 14.91 -11.33
CA VAL A 67 4.46 15.99 -11.90
C VAL A 67 3.70 17.28 -11.84
N ASP A 68 4.31 18.33 -11.28
CA ASP A 68 3.76 19.67 -11.37
C ASP A 68 3.92 20.23 -12.77
N VAL A 69 2.81 20.55 -13.44
CA VAL A 69 2.85 21.17 -14.76
C VAL A 69 3.30 22.64 -14.71
N ASP A 70 3.28 23.24 -13.51
CA ASP A 70 3.71 24.62 -13.29
C ASP A 70 5.21 24.70 -12.96
N ALA A 71 5.89 23.55 -12.80
CA ALA A 71 7.33 23.49 -12.58
C ALA A 71 8.13 23.83 -13.86
N PRO A 72 9.24 24.58 -13.76
CA PRO A 72 10.16 24.82 -14.87
C PRO A 72 10.68 23.54 -15.55
N GLU A 73 11.03 23.60 -16.83
CA GLU A 73 11.58 22.43 -17.55
C GLU A 73 12.92 21.95 -16.98
N ASP A 74 13.72 22.86 -16.42
CA ASP A 74 14.99 22.63 -15.74
C ASP A 74 14.84 22.43 -14.23
N ALA A 75 13.60 22.31 -13.74
CA ALA A 75 13.33 22.07 -12.33
C ALA A 75 14.02 20.79 -11.86
N SER A 76 14.61 20.89 -10.67
CA SER A 76 15.11 19.72 -9.96
C SER A 76 13.95 18.76 -9.66
N TRP A 77 14.24 17.48 -9.42
CA TRP A 77 13.20 16.50 -9.10
C TRP A 77 12.35 16.93 -7.89
N ILE A 78 12.93 17.61 -6.88
CA ILE A 78 12.21 18.02 -5.68
C ILE A 78 11.14 19.09 -5.98
N ASP A 79 11.39 19.95 -6.96
CA ASP A 79 10.44 20.99 -7.38
C ASP A 79 9.48 20.47 -8.45
N ARG A 80 9.90 19.47 -9.24
CA ARG A 80 9.11 18.88 -10.31
C ARG A 80 7.97 18.00 -9.80
N TYR A 81 8.15 17.27 -8.69
CA TYR A 81 7.13 16.36 -8.18
C TYR A 81 6.45 16.90 -6.93
N ILE A 82 5.12 17.03 -6.99
CA ILE A 82 4.33 17.48 -5.84
C ILE A 82 3.94 16.31 -4.93
N GLY A 83 3.79 15.09 -5.43
CA GLY A 83 3.25 14.02 -4.60
C GLY A 83 3.24 12.66 -5.27
N ILE A 84 2.70 11.66 -4.56
CA ILE A 84 2.34 10.37 -5.15
C ILE A 84 0.83 10.23 -5.02
N VAL A 85 0.16 9.98 -6.15
CA VAL A 85 -1.26 9.65 -6.16
C VAL A 85 -1.42 8.14 -6.01
N GLU A 86 -2.30 7.69 -5.11
CA GLU A 86 -2.65 6.28 -4.90
C GLU A 86 -4.15 6.08 -5.14
N PHE A 87 -4.58 4.94 -5.70
CA PHE A 87 -6.01 4.56 -5.81
C PHE A 87 -6.76 4.74 -4.49
N ALA A 88 -6.15 4.25 -3.40
CA ALA A 88 -6.73 4.36 -2.07
C ALA A 88 -6.87 5.82 -1.62
N GLY A 89 -5.93 6.69 -2.00
CA GLY A 89 -5.99 8.12 -1.72
C GLY A 89 -7.18 8.77 -2.42
N ILE A 90 -7.34 8.50 -3.72
CA ILE A 90 -8.46 9.03 -4.53
C ILE A 90 -9.81 8.64 -3.93
N VAL A 91 -10.04 7.34 -3.70
CA VAL A 91 -11.32 6.84 -3.17
C VAL A 91 -11.61 7.42 -1.80
N VAL A 92 -10.63 7.39 -0.89
CA VAL A 92 -10.81 7.90 0.48
C VAL A 92 -11.07 9.41 0.48
N TRP A 93 -10.45 10.17 -0.43
CA TRP A 93 -10.69 11.60 -0.55
C TRP A 93 -12.13 11.88 -0.97
N ILE A 94 -12.59 11.21 -2.03
CA ILE A 94 -13.94 11.35 -2.54
C ILE A 94 -14.96 11.03 -1.45
N LEU A 95 -14.74 9.95 -0.71
CA LEU A 95 -15.61 9.55 0.41
C LEU A 95 -15.59 10.53 1.58
N HIS A 96 -14.52 11.31 1.75
CA HIS A 96 -14.47 12.35 2.77
C HIS A 96 -15.22 13.61 2.33
N GLN A 97 -15.17 13.95 1.04
CA GLN A 97 -15.92 15.08 0.50
C GLN A 97 -17.44 14.86 0.54
N SER A 98 -17.90 13.62 0.66
CA SER A 98 -19.33 13.28 0.75
C SER A 98 -19.88 13.31 2.18
N GLU A 99 -19.04 13.53 3.20
CA GLU A 99 -19.50 13.68 4.59
C GLU A 99 -20.07 15.10 4.80
N PRO A 100 -21.23 15.24 5.48
CA PRO A 100 -21.77 16.56 5.79
C PRO A 100 -20.84 17.28 6.77
N SER A 101 -20.62 18.56 6.53
CA SER A 101 -19.92 19.44 7.46
C SER A 101 -20.61 19.41 8.82
N SER A 102 -19.82 19.19 9.87
CA SER A 102 -20.28 19.21 11.26
C SER A 102 -21.19 20.43 11.52
N PRO A 103 -22.28 20.30 12.30
CA PRO A 103 -23.32 21.33 12.48
C PRO A 103 -22.84 22.65 13.10
N ARG A 104 -21.53 22.83 13.32
CA ARG A 104 -20.89 24.05 13.83
C ARG A 104 -20.20 24.90 12.76
N SER A 105 -20.34 24.60 11.47
CA SER A 105 -19.65 25.33 10.39
C SER A 105 -20.68 25.92 9.41
N PRO A 106 -20.73 27.23 9.16
CA PRO A 106 -21.65 27.81 8.20
C PRO A 106 -21.16 27.58 6.76
N SER A 107 -22.06 27.05 5.93
CA SER A 107 -22.10 27.11 4.47
C SER A 107 -20.82 26.79 3.69
N SER A 108 -20.58 25.51 3.46
CA SER A 108 -20.12 25.00 2.16
C SER A 108 -20.87 23.69 1.90
N GLY A 109 -21.94 23.74 1.12
CA GLY A 109 -22.60 22.52 0.66
C GLY A 109 -21.58 21.65 -0.07
N SER A 110 -21.46 20.38 0.32
CA SER A 110 -20.55 19.43 -0.32
C SER A 110 -20.78 19.46 -1.84
N ALA A 111 -19.73 19.60 -2.66
CA ALA A 111 -19.85 19.57 -4.12
C ALA A 111 -20.53 18.27 -4.63
N ILE A 112 -20.51 17.20 -3.84
CA ILE A 112 -21.22 15.94 -4.10
C ILE A 112 -22.73 16.10 -3.88
N SER A 113 -23.16 16.95 -2.94
CA SER A 113 -24.59 17.32 -2.79
C SER A 113 -25.14 18.07 -4.01
N ALA A 114 -24.29 18.85 -4.70
CA ALA A 114 -24.67 19.52 -5.95
C ALA A 114 -24.67 18.57 -7.17
N ALA A 115 -23.72 17.63 -7.25
CA ALA A 115 -23.75 16.55 -8.26
C ALA A 115 -24.91 15.57 -8.03
N ALA A 116 -25.34 15.40 -6.77
CA ALA A 116 -26.52 14.65 -6.39
C ALA A 116 -27.85 15.34 -6.72
N ASN A 117 -27.86 16.66 -7.00
CA ASN A 117 -29.07 17.40 -7.33
C ASN A 117 -29.52 17.20 -8.80
N SER A 118 -28.68 16.68 -9.69
CA SER A 118 -29.07 16.33 -11.06
C SER A 118 -29.76 14.95 -11.16
N VAL A 119 -29.74 14.17 -10.08
CA VAL A 119 -30.41 12.87 -9.98
C VAL A 119 -31.33 12.91 -8.76
N THR A 120 -32.63 13.05 -8.98
CA THR A 120 -33.70 13.20 -7.97
C THR A 120 -33.92 11.98 -7.05
N SER A 121 -32.85 11.39 -6.49
CA SER A 121 -32.96 10.27 -5.56
C SER A 121 -31.84 10.21 -4.50
N PHE A 122 -31.18 11.32 -4.19
CA PHE A 122 -30.16 11.36 -3.12
C PHE A 122 -30.66 11.88 -1.77
N LEU A 123 -31.85 12.49 -1.70
CA LEU A 123 -32.41 13.03 -0.45
C LEU A 123 -33.02 11.95 0.47
N GLU A 124 -33.16 10.69 0.03
CA GLU A 124 -33.61 9.56 0.87
C GLU A 124 -32.45 8.69 1.41
N LEU A 125 -31.21 8.92 0.99
CA LEU A 125 -30.04 8.17 1.48
C LEU A 125 -29.39 8.89 2.65
N GLY A 126 -29.77 8.46 3.86
CA GLY A 126 -29.28 8.99 5.13
C GLY A 126 -27.75 9.08 5.23
N VAL A 127 -27.29 10.30 5.50
CA VAL A 127 -26.17 10.69 6.39
C VAL A 127 -24.91 9.81 6.34
N LEU A 128 -23.97 10.17 5.46
CA LEU A 128 -22.58 9.70 5.52
C LEU A 128 -21.81 10.46 6.63
N SER A 129 -22.06 10.14 7.89
CA SER A 129 -21.20 10.61 9.00
C SER A 129 -19.99 9.69 9.16
N LEU A 130 -18.82 10.21 9.51
CA LEU A 130 -17.65 9.41 9.83
C LEU A 130 -17.91 8.39 10.96
N ASP A 131 -18.87 8.69 11.85
CA ASP A 131 -19.26 7.86 13.00
C ASP A 131 -20.31 6.79 12.66
N SER A 132 -20.91 6.84 11.47
CA SER A 132 -21.84 5.83 10.96
C SER A 132 -21.39 5.49 9.54
N ALA A 133 -20.72 4.35 9.35
CA ALA A 133 -20.50 3.79 8.02
C ALA A 133 -21.88 3.47 7.40
N ALA A 134 -22.55 4.50 6.88
CA ALA A 134 -23.89 4.39 6.37
C ALA A 134 -23.88 3.52 5.12
N THR A 135 -24.98 2.82 4.95
CA THR A 135 -25.28 1.87 3.91
C THR A 135 -24.98 2.47 2.53
N THR A 136 -23.84 2.12 1.93
CA THR A 136 -23.49 2.61 0.58
C THR A 136 -24.24 1.76 -0.44
N SER A 137 -25.15 2.39 -1.19
CA SER A 137 -25.87 1.75 -2.29
C SER A 137 -24.90 1.23 -3.36
N GLY A 138 -25.25 0.11 -3.99
CA GLY A 138 -24.53 -0.45 -5.14
C GLY A 138 -24.32 0.55 -6.28
N SER A 139 -25.35 1.37 -6.56
CA SER A 139 -25.34 2.40 -7.61
C SER A 139 -24.53 3.65 -7.28
N PHE A 140 -24.04 3.79 -6.04
CA PHE A 140 -23.32 5.00 -5.61
C PHE A 140 -22.07 5.26 -6.45
N PHE A 141 -21.25 4.22 -6.65
CA PHE A 141 -19.99 4.36 -7.35
C PHE A 141 -20.17 4.61 -8.84
N GLU A 142 -21.19 4.02 -9.44
CA GLU A 142 -21.57 4.25 -10.84
C GLU A 142 -21.97 5.72 -11.06
N ALA A 143 -22.85 6.24 -10.20
CA ALA A 143 -23.25 7.65 -10.22
C ALA A 143 -22.06 8.60 -9.96
N LEU A 144 -21.19 8.24 -9.03
CA LEU A 144 -19.98 9.01 -8.72
C LEU A 144 -19.05 9.09 -9.93
N THR A 145 -18.72 7.96 -10.56
CA THR A 145 -17.84 7.93 -11.74
C THR A 145 -18.44 8.65 -12.95
N ALA A 146 -19.77 8.73 -13.02
CA ALA A 146 -20.47 9.48 -14.07
C ALA A 146 -20.50 11.01 -13.81
N SER A 147 -20.29 11.44 -12.56
CA SER A 147 -20.45 12.84 -12.15
C SER A 147 -19.41 13.80 -12.73
N GLU A 148 -19.84 15.04 -13.00
CA GLU A 148 -18.94 16.15 -13.37
C GLU A 148 -17.90 16.44 -12.28
N PHE A 149 -18.25 16.21 -11.02
CA PHE A 149 -17.32 16.36 -9.90
C PHE A 149 -16.09 15.45 -10.07
N TYR A 150 -16.31 14.16 -10.32
CA TYR A 150 -15.23 13.20 -10.51
C TYR A 150 -14.40 13.48 -11.78
N LYS A 151 -15.07 13.89 -12.86
CA LYS A 151 -14.44 14.18 -14.15
C LYS A 151 -13.63 15.47 -14.17
N ASN A 152 -14.03 16.49 -13.40
CA ASN A 152 -13.40 17.81 -13.44
C ASN A 152 -12.43 18.06 -12.26
N THR A 153 -12.49 17.27 -11.19
CA THR A 153 -11.51 17.35 -10.10
C THR A 153 -10.14 16.91 -10.62
N LYS A 154 -9.11 17.71 -10.34
CA LYS A 154 -7.74 17.44 -10.78
C LYS A 154 -6.93 16.76 -9.69
N VAL A 155 -5.86 16.07 -10.08
CA VAL A 155 -4.94 15.43 -9.14
C VAL A 155 -4.32 16.45 -8.17
N ARG A 156 -4.00 17.67 -8.62
CA ARG A 156 -3.51 18.75 -7.74
C ARG A 156 -4.48 19.14 -6.64
N ASP A 157 -5.79 18.98 -6.84
CA ASP A 157 -6.81 19.38 -5.87
C ASP A 157 -6.85 18.43 -4.66
N ILE A 158 -6.37 17.20 -4.86
CA ILE A 158 -6.24 16.19 -3.79
C ILE A 158 -4.81 16.09 -3.24
N SER A 159 -3.87 16.83 -3.87
CA SER A 159 -2.51 17.06 -3.39
C SER A 159 -2.58 17.72 -2.00
N GLY A 160 -1.80 17.25 -1.04
CA GLY A 160 -1.80 17.70 0.37
C GLY A 160 -2.67 16.86 1.32
N SER A 161 -3.67 16.13 0.82
CA SER A 161 -4.64 15.42 1.68
C SER A 161 -4.15 14.08 2.27
N PHE A 162 -3.02 13.55 1.80
CA PHE A 162 -2.54 12.19 2.13
C PHE A 162 -1.06 12.14 2.47
N ARG A 163 -0.75 11.81 3.73
CA ARG A 163 0.60 11.51 4.30
C ARG A 163 1.76 12.03 3.45
N TRP A 164 1.88 13.36 3.43
CA TRP A 164 3.07 14.07 2.99
C TRP A 164 4.11 13.87 4.08
N ALA A 165 4.73 12.69 4.10
CA ALA A 165 6.13 12.72 4.45
C ALA A 165 6.81 13.42 3.25
N PRO A 166 7.77 14.32 3.51
CA PRO A 166 8.63 14.86 2.45
C PRO A 166 9.09 13.73 1.53
N PHE A 167 9.16 14.04 0.25
CA PHE A 167 9.50 13.11 -0.82
C PHE A 167 10.90 12.53 -0.55
N LEU A 168 10.97 11.46 0.24
CA LEU A 168 12.23 10.85 0.63
C LEU A 168 12.63 9.89 -0.48
N ALA A 169 13.36 10.44 -1.44
CA ALA A 169 13.97 9.70 -2.52
C ALA A 169 15.34 9.16 -2.11
N LEU A 170 15.74 8.06 -2.73
CA LEU A 170 17.10 7.55 -2.66
C LEU A 170 17.87 7.92 -3.93
N GLN A 171 19.16 8.14 -3.76
CA GLN A 171 20.10 8.18 -4.85
C GLN A 171 20.55 6.78 -5.20
N SER A 172 20.93 6.59 -6.47
CA SER A 172 21.50 5.34 -6.97
C SER A 172 22.77 4.89 -6.21
N SER A 173 23.45 5.81 -5.52
CA SER A 173 24.61 5.56 -4.66
C SER A 173 24.28 5.19 -3.21
N ASN A 174 23.04 5.39 -2.73
CA ASN A 174 22.66 5.00 -1.38
C ASN A 174 22.72 3.48 -1.21
N SER A 175 22.85 3.00 0.03
CA SER A 175 22.98 1.57 0.28
C SER A 175 21.65 0.82 0.29
N PHE A 176 21.69 -0.48 0.02
CA PHE A 176 20.55 -1.37 0.23
C PHE A 176 20.10 -1.36 1.69
N LEU A 177 21.02 -1.23 2.66
CA LEU A 177 20.64 -1.12 4.07
C LEU A 177 19.74 0.09 4.31
N THR A 178 20.10 1.26 3.78
CA THR A 178 19.25 2.47 3.86
C THR A 178 17.86 2.19 3.28
N MET A 179 17.80 1.65 2.06
CA MET A 179 16.55 1.28 1.39
C MET A 179 15.67 0.33 2.22
N LEU A 180 16.26 -0.75 2.74
CA LEU A 180 15.55 -1.76 3.53
C LEU A 180 15.03 -1.17 4.85
N LEU A 181 15.80 -0.29 5.50
CA LEU A 181 15.38 0.40 6.73
C LEU A 181 14.20 1.35 6.47
N LEU A 182 14.24 2.12 5.38
CA LEU A 182 13.15 3.02 5.01
C LEU A 182 11.84 2.26 4.71
N LEU A 183 11.92 1.15 3.96
CA LEU A 183 10.78 0.30 3.65
C LEU A 183 10.22 -0.42 4.90
N SER A 184 11.10 -0.81 5.83
CA SER A 184 10.72 -1.56 7.03
C SER A 184 10.41 -0.66 8.22
N LYS A 185 11.44 -0.14 8.88
CA LYS A 185 11.37 0.61 10.14
C LYS A 185 10.59 1.91 10.01
N TYR A 186 10.80 2.65 8.91
CA TYR A 186 10.12 3.93 8.65
C TYR A 186 8.79 3.76 7.91
N LYS A 187 8.39 2.52 7.62
CA LYS A 187 7.07 2.15 7.11
C LYS A 187 6.73 2.80 5.76
N MET A 188 7.75 3.09 4.94
CA MET A 188 7.55 3.50 3.56
C MET A 188 7.03 2.30 2.75
N LYS A 189 5.98 2.49 1.95
CA LYS A 189 5.45 1.42 1.09
C LYS A 189 6.30 1.27 -0.18
N SER A 190 6.78 2.40 -0.67
CA SER A 190 7.61 2.55 -1.85
C SER A 190 8.59 3.71 -1.64
N ILE A 191 9.70 3.68 -2.36
CA ILE A 191 10.76 4.69 -2.31
C ILE A 191 11.15 5.04 -3.74
N PRO A 192 10.99 6.30 -4.17
CA PRO A 192 11.52 6.80 -5.43
C PRO A 192 13.05 6.75 -5.43
N VAL A 193 13.63 6.42 -6.57
CA VAL A 193 15.07 6.52 -6.83
C VAL A 193 15.29 7.61 -7.87
N VAL A 194 16.21 8.52 -7.58
CA VAL A 194 16.55 9.68 -8.40
C VAL A 194 18.05 9.68 -8.68
N ASP A 195 18.45 10.18 -9.85
CA ASP A 195 19.86 10.48 -10.13
C ASP A 195 20.16 11.96 -9.88
N LEU A 196 21.33 12.25 -9.31
CA LEU A 196 21.77 13.61 -9.04
C LEU A 196 22.15 14.29 -10.35
N GLY A 197 21.26 15.16 -10.83
CA GLY A 197 21.44 15.90 -12.07
C GLY A 197 20.38 15.58 -13.13
N GLU A 198 19.62 14.50 -12.94
CA GLU A 198 18.40 14.27 -13.71
C GLU A 198 17.20 14.90 -12.98
N GLY A 199 16.34 15.58 -13.74
CA GLY A 199 15.11 16.18 -13.21
C GLY A 199 13.99 15.16 -12.99
N LYS A 200 14.24 13.84 -12.98
CA LYS A 200 13.19 12.82 -12.98
C LYS A 200 13.46 11.65 -12.03
N ILE A 201 12.40 10.92 -11.70
CA ILE A 201 12.46 9.65 -10.96
C ILE A 201 12.82 8.53 -11.93
N GLU A 202 13.92 7.84 -11.66
CA GLU A 202 14.39 6.72 -12.48
C GLU A 202 13.65 5.41 -12.17
N ASN A 203 13.36 5.19 -10.89
CA ASN A 203 12.76 3.95 -10.41
C ASN A 203 11.90 4.18 -9.16
N VAL A 204 11.01 3.25 -8.85
CA VAL A 204 10.24 3.23 -7.60
C VAL A 204 10.35 1.84 -6.98
N ILE A 205 11.13 1.74 -5.89
CA ILE A 205 11.35 0.47 -5.20
C ILE A 205 10.22 0.23 -4.20
N THR A 206 9.59 -0.96 -4.26
CA THR A 206 8.50 -1.35 -3.37
C THR A 206 8.90 -2.50 -2.45
N GLN A 207 8.17 -2.69 -1.34
CA GLN A 207 8.36 -3.87 -0.48
C GLN A 207 8.18 -5.19 -1.26
N SER A 208 7.26 -5.24 -2.22
CA SER A 208 7.03 -6.43 -3.05
C SER A 208 8.21 -6.71 -3.98
N ALA A 209 8.87 -5.66 -4.51
CA ALA A 209 10.08 -5.82 -5.31
C ALA A 209 11.25 -6.37 -4.48
N VAL A 210 11.40 -5.92 -3.22
CA VAL A 210 12.41 -6.49 -2.31
C VAL A 210 12.13 -7.97 -2.04
N ILE A 211 10.87 -8.35 -1.82
CA ILE A 211 10.50 -9.74 -1.58
C ILE A 211 10.72 -10.60 -2.83
N HIS A 212 10.49 -10.05 -4.03
CA HIS A 212 10.83 -10.72 -5.28
C HIS A 212 12.34 -10.93 -5.42
N MET A 213 13.15 -9.89 -5.19
CA MET A 213 14.61 -10.01 -5.18
C MET A 213 15.09 -11.07 -4.17
N LEU A 214 14.51 -11.11 -2.97
CA LEU A 214 14.82 -12.16 -1.98
C LEU A 214 14.40 -13.56 -2.45
N ALA A 215 13.28 -13.68 -3.16
CA ALA A 215 12.85 -14.95 -3.74
C ALA A 215 13.83 -15.44 -4.82
N GLU A 216 14.39 -14.54 -5.62
CA GLU A 216 15.43 -14.85 -6.61
C GLU A 216 16.76 -15.29 -5.97
N CYS A 217 16.99 -14.96 -4.70
CA CYS A 217 18.15 -15.41 -3.95
C CYS A 217 18.02 -16.86 -3.42
N ALA A 218 16.90 -17.55 -3.68
CA ALA A 218 16.73 -18.94 -3.28
C ALA A 218 17.81 -19.84 -3.90
N GLY A 219 18.48 -20.63 -3.05
CA GLY A 219 19.62 -21.46 -3.41
C GLY A 219 20.99 -20.85 -3.10
N LEU A 220 21.07 -19.54 -2.79
CA LEU A 220 22.30 -18.91 -2.31
C LEU A 220 22.58 -19.27 -0.86
N HIS A 221 23.85 -19.47 -0.50
CA HIS A 221 24.20 -20.01 0.81
C HIS A 221 23.74 -19.09 1.96
N TRP A 222 23.94 -17.77 1.80
CA TRP A 222 23.48 -16.80 2.79
C TRP A 222 21.96 -16.83 2.97
N PHE A 223 21.22 -16.98 1.86
CA PHE A 223 19.76 -16.98 1.89
C PHE A 223 19.24 -18.26 2.52
N GLU A 224 19.81 -19.43 2.21
CA GLU A 224 19.41 -20.69 2.84
C GLU A 224 19.68 -20.72 4.35
N SER A 225 20.76 -20.07 4.81
CA SER A 225 21.10 -19.99 6.24
C SER A 225 20.03 -19.27 7.08
N TRP A 226 19.32 -18.32 6.47
CA TRP A 226 18.25 -17.54 7.09
C TRP A 226 16.86 -18.07 6.72
N GLY A 227 16.67 -18.41 5.46
CA GLY A 227 15.41 -18.82 4.84
C GLY A 227 14.88 -20.15 5.36
N THR A 228 15.74 -21.08 5.76
CA THR A 228 15.32 -22.39 6.30
C THR A 228 14.84 -22.36 7.75
N LYS A 229 15.05 -21.24 8.45
CA LYS A 229 14.57 -21.07 9.83
C LYS A 229 13.05 -20.97 9.87
N LYS A 230 12.45 -21.54 10.91
CA LYS A 230 11.00 -21.48 11.12
C LYS A 230 10.56 -20.10 11.57
N LEU A 231 9.31 -19.75 11.29
CA LEU A 231 8.72 -18.48 11.74
C LEU A 231 8.78 -18.31 13.26
N SER A 232 8.55 -19.40 14.00
CA SER A 232 8.66 -19.43 15.47
C SER A 232 10.07 -19.15 15.99
N GLU A 233 11.11 -19.54 15.24
CA GLU A 233 12.52 -19.38 15.62
C GLU A 233 13.03 -17.96 15.32
N VAL A 234 12.57 -17.38 14.21
CA VAL A 234 13.00 -16.06 13.75
C VAL A 234 12.37 -14.96 14.60
N GLY A 235 11.17 -15.18 15.14
CA GLY A 235 10.49 -14.22 15.99
C GLY A 235 10.10 -12.96 15.22
N LEU A 236 9.35 -13.11 14.12
CA LEU A 236 8.80 -11.98 13.39
C LEU A 236 7.89 -11.13 14.29
N PRO A 237 7.80 -9.80 14.07
CA PRO A 237 6.91 -8.90 14.82
C PRO A 237 5.44 -9.11 14.43
N MET A 238 4.92 -10.31 14.68
CA MET A 238 3.57 -10.72 14.33
C MET A 238 2.54 -9.98 15.19
N VAL A 239 1.44 -9.56 14.57
CA VAL A 239 0.28 -9.08 15.31
C VAL A 239 -0.46 -10.29 15.86
N SER A 240 -0.57 -10.39 17.18
CA SER A 240 -1.31 -11.47 17.88
C SER A 240 -2.81 -11.43 17.58
N ALA A 241 -3.47 -12.59 17.64
CA ALA A 241 -4.90 -12.77 17.34
C ALA A 241 -5.83 -11.67 17.91
N ASN A 242 -5.65 -11.31 19.19
CA ASN A 242 -6.45 -10.29 19.89
C ASN A 242 -6.27 -8.85 19.38
N ARG A 243 -5.25 -8.61 18.56
CA ARG A 243 -4.90 -7.29 17.99
C ARG A 243 -5.12 -7.21 16.49
N ILE A 244 -5.51 -8.32 15.85
CA ILE A 244 -5.83 -8.31 14.43
C ILE A 244 -7.10 -7.48 14.22
N ILE A 245 -6.96 -6.44 13.42
CA ILE A 245 -8.10 -5.62 12.98
C ILE A 245 -8.83 -6.42 11.91
N LYS A 246 -10.08 -6.78 12.20
CA LYS A 246 -10.97 -7.57 11.33
C LYS A 246 -12.26 -6.80 11.05
N VAL A 247 -12.98 -7.22 10.02
CA VAL A 247 -14.35 -6.79 9.73
C VAL A 247 -15.25 -8.01 9.62
N TYR A 248 -16.52 -7.88 9.99
CA TYR A 248 -17.52 -8.91 9.79
C TYR A 248 -18.09 -8.87 8.36
N GLU A 249 -18.60 -10.00 7.89
CA GLU A 249 -19.00 -10.17 6.50
C GLU A 249 -20.22 -9.33 6.07
N ASP A 250 -21.06 -8.94 7.02
CA ASP A 250 -22.23 -8.08 6.85
C ASP A 250 -21.92 -6.59 7.00
N GLU A 251 -20.74 -6.23 7.52
CA GLU A 251 -20.32 -4.84 7.64
C GLU A 251 -20.20 -4.17 6.26
N PRO A 252 -20.52 -2.87 6.13
CA PRO A 252 -20.30 -2.11 4.90
C PRO A 252 -18.82 -2.15 4.46
N VAL A 253 -18.56 -2.36 3.18
CA VAL A 253 -17.18 -2.46 2.66
C VAL A 253 -16.35 -1.21 2.96
N LEU A 254 -16.97 -0.03 2.98
CA LEU A 254 -16.29 1.22 3.32
C LEU A 254 -15.72 1.23 4.74
N GLN A 255 -16.33 0.48 5.67
CA GLN A 255 -15.80 0.34 7.01
C GLN A 255 -14.43 -0.34 7.02
N ALA A 256 -14.22 -1.33 6.15
CA ALA A 256 -12.91 -1.97 5.97
C ALA A 256 -11.84 -0.95 5.55
N PHE A 257 -12.13 -0.13 4.53
CA PHE A 257 -11.20 0.89 4.05
C PHE A 257 -10.98 2.03 5.07
N LYS A 258 -12.03 2.43 5.81
CA LYS A 258 -11.93 3.36 6.95
C LYS A 258 -11.01 2.82 8.04
N LEU A 259 -11.16 1.56 8.42
CA LEU A 259 -10.29 0.90 9.41
C LEU A 259 -8.84 0.81 8.92
N MET A 260 -8.63 0.44 7.64
CA MET A 260 -7.30 0.42 7.03
C MET A 260 -6.60 1.77 7.14
N ARG A 261 -7.31 2.87 6.80
CA ARG A 261 -6.80 4.24 6.93
C ARG A 261 -6.49 4.58 8.38
N LYS A 262 -7.46 4.43 9.28
CA LYS A 262 -7.36 4.81 10.71
C LYS A 262 -6.24 4.06 11.42
N LYS A 263 -6.07 2.77 11.10
CA LYS A 263 -5.06 1.90 11.71
C LYS A 263 -3.75 1.85 10.93
N ARG A 264 -3.67 2.53 9.77
CA ARG A 264 -2.50 2.57 8.87
C ARG A 264 -2.05 1.15 8.46
N ILE A 265 -3.02 0.30 8.11
CA ILE A 265 -2.80 -1.08 7.64
C ILE A 265 -3.25 -1.23 6.19
N GLY A 266 -2.63 -2.15 5.46
CA GLY A 266 -2.92 -2.34 4.03
C GLY A 266 -4.15 -3.22 3.73
N GLY A 267 -4.80 -3.76 4.76
CA GLY A 267 -6.01 -4.56 4.64
C GLY A 267 -6.31 -5.45 5.84
N VAL A 268 -7.45 -6.12 5.74
CA VAL A 268 -8.16 -6.73 6.86
C VAL A 268 -8.76 -8.08 6.46
N PRO A 269 -8.75 -9.08 7.34
CA PRO A 269 -9.52 -10.29 7.15
C PRO A 269 -11.02 -10.00 7.36
N VAL A 270 -11.84 -10.62 6.53
CA VAL A 270 -13.30 -10.64 6.64
C VAL A 270 -13.69 -11.92 7.35
N ILE A 271 -14.41 -11.82 8.46
CA ILE A 271 -14.77 -12.94 9.33
C ILE A 271 -16.29 -13.14 9.29
N GLU A 272 -16.72 -14.40 9.39
CA GLU A 272 -18.14 -14.76 9.47
C GLU A 272 -18.79 -14.22 10.76
N ASN A 273 -20.07 -13.89 10.67
CA ASN A 273 -20.83 -13.39 11.82
C ASN A 273 -20.90 -14.43 12.94
N GLY A 274 -20.56 -14.02 14.17
CA GLY A 274 -20.61 -14.88 15.34
C GLY A 274 -19.55 -15.99 15.40
N GLY A 275 -18.60 -16.01 14.45
CA GLY A 275 -17.56 -17.03 14.35
C GLY A 275 -16.13 -16.49 14.36
N THR A 276 -15.16 -17.40 14.26
CA THR A 276 -13.72 -17.14 14.06
C THR A 276 -13.26 -17.43 12.63
N ARG A 277 -14.14 -17.98 11.80
CA ARG A 277 -13.83 -18.45 10.45
C ARG A 277 -13.69 -17.27 9.49
N ALA A 278 -12.58 -17.24 8.76
CA ALA A 278 -12.36 -16.24 7.74
C ALA A 278 -13.10 -16.55 6.44
N VAL A 279 -13.77 -15.54 5.91
CA VAL A 279 -14.51 -15.54 4.64
C VAL A 279 -13.62 -15.07 3.50
N GLY A 280 -12.64 -14.21 3.79
CA GLY A 280 -11.68 -13.70 2.82
C GLY A 280 -10.81 -12.56 3.37
N ASN A 281 -10.16 -11.81 2.49
CA ASN A 281 -9.35 -10.65 2.83
C ASN A 281 -9.68 -9.49 1.88
N ILE A 282 -9.87 -8.30 2.43
CA ILE A 282 -9.96 -7.05 1.68
C ILE A 282 -8.66 -6.27 1.87
N SER A 283 -8.05 -5.84 0.76
CA SER A 283 -6.82 -5.05 0.74
C SER A 283 -7.03 -3.68 0.10
N LEU A 284 -6.09 -2.75 0.34
CA LEU A 284 -6.09 -1.45 -0.33
C LEU A 284 -5.97 -1.55 -1.85
N ARG A 285 -5.49 -2.66 -2.41
CA ARG A 285 -5.49 -2.89 -3.87
C ARG A 285 -6.91 -3.03 -4.38
N ASP A 286 -7.77 -3.69 -3.62
CA ASP A 286 -9.12 -4.07 -4.05
C ASP A 286 -10.01 -2.83 -4.18
N ILE A 287 -9.67 -1.73 -3.49
CA ILE A 287 -10.42 -0.47 -3.55
C ILE A 287 -10.57 0.07 -4.99
N GLN A 288 -9.66 -0.29 -5.89
CA GLN A 288 -9.72 0.11 -7.29
C GLN A 288 -11.02 -0.36 -7.97
N PHE A 289 -11.54 -1.54 -7.60
CA PHE A 289 -12.76 -2.09 -8.20
C PHE A 289 -14.00 -1.26 -7.89
N LEU A 290 -13.97 -0.40 -6.87
CA LEU A 290 -15.03 0.56 -6.63
C LEU A 290 -15.09 1.66 -7.71
N LEU A 291 -13.99 1.94 -8.40
CA LEU A 291 -13.93 2.99 -9.43
C LEU A 291 -13.76 2.44 -10.85
N THR A 292 -13.10 1.29 -11.01
CA THR A 292 -12.79 0.71 -12.33
C THR A 292 -13.86 -0.26 -12.83
N ALA A 293 -14.68 -0.81 -11.93
CA ALA A 293 -15.76 -1.73 -12.27
C ALA A 293 -17.00 -1.48 -11.38
N PRO A 294 -17.51 -0.23 -11.29
CA PRO A 294 -18.64 0.10 -10.41
C PRO A 294 -19.93 -0.67 -10.75
N GLU A 295 -20.10 -1.10 -12.01
CA GLU A 295 -21.26 -1.83 -12.51
C GLU A 295 -21.46 -3.19 -11.83
N ILE A 296 -20.40 -3.78 -11.27
CA ILE A 296 -20.50 -5.10 -10.60
C ILE A 296 -21.29 -5.03 -9.29
N TYR A 297 -21.62 -3.81 -8.83
CA TYR A 297 -22.37 -3.60 -7.60
C TYR A 297 -23.82 -3.17 -7.79
N HIS A 298 -24.28 -2.93 -9.02
CA HIS A 298 -25.57 -2.28 -9.31
C HIS A 298 -26.77 -2.92 -8.59
N ASP A 299 -26.81 -4.26 -8.53
CA ASP A 299 -27.92 -5.01 -7.95
C ASP A 299 -27.90 -5.07 -6.40
N TYR A 300 -26.83 -4.58 -5.76
CA TYR A 300 -26.77 -4.57 -4.31
C TYR A 300 -27.43 -3.32 -3.74
N ARG A 301 -28.47 -3.52 -2.93
CA ARG A 301 -29.02 -2.46 -2.07
C ARG A 301 -27.96 -1.83 -1.17
N SER A 302 -26.98 -2.63 -0.76
CA SER A 302 -25.87 -2.20 0.08
C SER A 302 -24.62 -3.05 -0.17
N ILE A 303 -23.46 -2.41 -0.33
CA ILE A 303 -22.20 -3.14 -0.54
C ILE A 303 -21.60 -3.54 0.81
N THR A 304 -21.84 -4.78 1.23
CA THR A 304 -21.17 -5.40 2.39
C THR A 304 -19.79 -5.94 2.02
N ALA A 305 -18.97 -6.26 3.02
CA ALA A 305 -17.67 -6.90 2.82
C ALA A 305 -17.81 -8.22 2.01
N LYS A 306 -18.83 -9.04 2.32
CA LYS A 306 -19.12 -10.28 1.57
C LYS A 306 -19.53 -10.03 0.12
N ASN A 307 -20.44 -9.08 -0.09
CA ASN A 307 -20.91 -8.72 -1.43
C ASN A 307 -19.76 -8.24 -2.30
N PHE A 308 -18.92 -7.36 -1.73
CA PHE A 308 -17.72 -6.87 -2.40
C PHE A 308 -16.77 -8.01 -2.79
N LEU A 309 -16.42 -8.88 -1.84
CA LEU A 309 -15.55 -10.04 -2.09
C LEU A 309 -16.11 -10.98 -3.17
N THR A 310 -17.43 -11.18 -3.20
CA THR A 310 -18.12 -12.07 -4.15
C THR A 310 -18.16 -11.46 -5.55
N ALA A 311 -18.51 -10.17 -5.65
CA ALA A 311 -18.61 -9.44 -6.91
C ALA A 311 -17.24 -9.32 -7.59
N VAL A 312 -16.21 -8.93 -6.82
CA VAL A 312 -14.84 -8.81 -7.30
C VAL A 312 -14.30 -10.16 -7.79
N ARG A 313 -14.52 -11.25 -7.02
CA ARG A 313 -14.13 -12.61 -7.44
C ARG A 313 -14.79 -12.99 -8.76
N SER A 314 -16.10 -12.80 -8.87
CA SER A 314 -16.87 -13.13 -10.08
C SER A 314 -16.43 -12.30 -11.30
N TYR A 315 -16.07 -11.03 -11.07
CA TYR A 315 -15.54 -10.16 -12.12
C TYR A 315 -14.19 -10.64 -12.64
N SER A 316 -13.25 -10.95 -11.74
CA SER A 316 -11.91 -11.42 -12.12
C SER A 316 -11.95 -12.77 -12.84
N GLU A 317 -12.82 -13.70 -12.43
CA GLU A 317 -13.01 -15.00 -13.09
C GLU A 317 -13.50 -14.83 -14.54
N LYS A 318 -14.41 -13.89 -14.79
CA LYS A 318 -14.97 -13.64 -16.13
C LYS A 318 -13.95 -12.99 -17.09
N HIS A 319 -13.11 -12.10 -16.59
CA HIS A 319 -12.20 -11.31 -17.44
C HIS A 319 -10.85 -11.99 -17.71
N LYS A 320 -10.62 -13.22 -17.20
CA LYS A 320 -9.36 -13.98 -17.35
C LYS A 320 -8.11 -13.15 -17.03
N GLU A 321 -8.26 -12.08 -16.25
CA GLU A 321 -7.11 -11.40 -15.69
C GLU A 321 -6.36 -12.45 -14.87
N ALA A 322 -5.08 -12.68 -15.20
CA ALA A 322 -4.22 -13.61 -14.47
C ALA A 322 -4.51 -13.38 -12.99
N PRO A 323 -4.96 -14.40 -12.26
CA PRO A 323 -5.89 -14.18 -11.18
C PRO A 323 -5.19 -13.27 -10.18
N LEU A 324 -5.60 -12.00 -10.15
CA LEU A 324 -5.65 -11.26 -8.92
C LEU A 324 -6.53 -12.18 -8.07
N ARG A 325 -5.90 -13.13 -7.35
CA ARG A 325 -6.57 -14.12 -6.49
C ARG A 325 -7.08 -13.37 -5.27
N LEU A 326 -7.91 -12.39 -5.56
CA LEU A 326 -8.74 -11.62 -4.67
C LEU A 326 -9.60 -12.65 -3.97
N SER A 327 -9.80 -12.43 -2.68
CA SER A 327 -10.81 -13.12 -1.88
C SER A 327 -10.43 -14.46 -1.25
N GLU A 328 -9.31 -15.11 -1.60
CA GLU A 328 -8.84 -16.26 -0.81
C GLU A 328 -7.92 -15.78 0.32
N MET A 329 -8.31 -16.09 1.56
CA MET A 329 -7.41 -15.90 2.69
C MET A 329 -6.24 -16.87 2.53
N ILE A 330 -5.08 -16.36 2.11
CA ILE A 330 -3.86 -17.16 2.07
C ILE A 330 -3.35 -17.30 3.50
N THR A 331 -3.22 -18.55 3.93
CA THR A 331 -2.82 -18.90 5.29
C THR A 331 -1.50 -19.64 5.33
N CYS A 332 -0.86 -19.62 6.50
CA CYS A 332 0.26 -20.49 6.84
C CYS A 332 0.16 -20.93 8.30
N LYS A 333 0.97 -21.93 8.64
CA LYS A 333 1.19 -22.40 10.01
C LYS A 333 2.53 -21.89 10.56
N LYS A 334 2.66 -21.83 11.89
CA LYS A 334 3.85 -21.32 12.60
C LYS A 334 5.16 -22.09 12.33
N ASP A 335 5.06 -23.31 11.82
CA ASP A 335 6.18 -24.19 11.51
C ASP A 335 6.74 -24.02 10.10
N HIS A 336 6.08 -23.24 9.23
CA HIS A 336 6.62 -22.85 7.94
C HIS A 336 7.94 -22.08 8.09
N THR A 337 8.76 -22.16 7.06
CA THR A 337 10.04 -21.48 6.97
C THR A 337 9.91 -20.08 6.37
N ILE A 338 10.90 -19.21 6.60
CA ILE A 338 10.94 -17.88 5.99
C ILE A 338 10.98 -17.95 4.46
N LYS A 339 11.74 -18.91 3.92
CA LYS A 339 11.86 -19.15 2.47
C LYS A 339 10.51 -19.49 1.85
N GLU A 340 9.77 -20.43 2.44
CA GLU A 340 8.42 -20.77 1.97
C GLU A 340 7.50 -19.56 1.97
N MET A 341 7.58 -18.72 3.00
CA MET A 341 6.79 -17.49 3.09
C MET A 341 7.14 -16.46 2.02
N ILE A 342 8.44 -16.24 1.77
CA ILE A 342 8.92 -15.33 0.72
C ILE A 342 8.45 -15.80 -0.66
N LEU A 343 8.63 -17.10 -0.96
CA LEU A 343 8.18 -17.69 -2.22
C LEU A 343 6.65 -17.66 -2.37
N LEU A 344 5.91 -17.85 -1.28
CA LEU A 344 4.45 -17.75 -1.27
C LEU A 344 3.98 -16.32 -1.56
N LEU A 345 4.55 -15.33 -0.87
CA LEU A 345 4.22 -13.91 -1.05
C LEU A 345 4.54 -13.44 -2.47
N ASP A 346 5.71 -13.83 -3.00
CA ASP A 346 6.13 -13.48 -4.35
C ASP A 346 5.30 -14.16 -5.43
N SER A 347 5.12 -15.48 -5.36
CA SER A 347 4.37 -16.23 -6.37
C SER A 347 2.89 -15.85 -6.41
N LYS A 348 2.28 -15.56 -5.26
CA LYS A 348 0.87 -15.12 -5.16
C LYS A 348 0.70 -13.62 -5.35
N LYS A 349 1.80 -12.84 -5.43
CA LYS A 349 1.80 -11.37 -5.54
C LYS A 349 0.92 -10.68 -4.49
N ILE A 350 0.95 -11.20 -3.26
CA ILE A 350 0.18 -10.72 -2.10
C ILE A 350 1.11 -10.03 -1.10
N HIS A 351 0.54 -9.13 -0.27
CA HIS A 351 1.34 -8.33 0.68
C HIS A 351 1.28 -8.86 2.12
N ARG A 352 0.52 -9.92 2.37
CA ARG A 352 0.38 -10.54 3.70
C ARG A 352 -0.10 -11.97 3.62
N VAL A 353 0.18 -12.72 4.67
CA VAL A 353 -0.32 -14.07 4.93
C VAL A 353 -0.83 -14.13 6.36
N TYR A 354 -1.91 -14.87 6.56
CA TYR A 354 -2.54 -15.05 7.85
C TYR A 354 -2.05 -16.33 8.51
N VAL A 355 -1.64 -16.26 9.77
CA VAL A 355 -1.21 -17.43 10.53
C VAL A 355 -2.41 -18.05 11.21
N VAL A 356 -2.60 -19.35 11.03
CA VAL A 356 -3.71 -20.11 11.62
C VAL A 356 -3.22 -21.28 12.45
N ASP A 357 -4.03 -21.68 13.44
CA ASP A 357 -3.81 -22.91 14.20
C ASP A 357 -4.23 -24.16 13.40
N ASP A 358 -4.15 -25.33 14.04
CA ASP A 358 -4.53 -26.60 13.42
C ASP A 358 -6.04 -26.72 13.13
N ASP A 359 -6.86 -25.97 13.86
CA ASP A 359 -8.31 -25.89 13.70
C ASP A 359 -8.73 -24.82 12.66
N GLY A 360 -7.77 -24.08 12.10
CA GLY A 360 -7.98 -23.02 11.11
C GLY A 360 -8.39 -21.67 11.71
N ASN A 361 -8.30 -21.49 13.04
CA ASN A 361 -8.55 -20.21 13.68
C ASN A 361 -7.37 -19.26 13.46
N LEU A 362 -7.70 -17.98 13.33
CA LEU A 362 -6.72 -16.94 13.07
C LEU A 362 -5.86 -16.61 14.31
N GLU A 363 -4.56 -16.87 14.23
CA GLU A 363 -3.59 -16.60 15.30
C GLU A 363 -2.75 -15.34 15.07
N GLY A 364 -2.51 -14.98 13.80
CA GLY A 364 -1.60 -13.87 13.47
C GLY A 364 -1.70 -13.38 12.03
N VAL A 365 -0.96 -12.32 11.73
CA VAL A 365 -0.71 -11.85 10.36
C VAL A 365 0.76 -11.49 10.19
N ILE A 366 1.33 -11.90 9.06
CA ILE A 366 2.69 -11.59 8.61
C ILE A 366 2.58 -10.77 7.34
N THR A 367 3.29 -9.65 7.29
CA THR A 367 3.36 -8.75 6.13
C THR A 367 4.75 -8.74 5.52
N LEU A 368 4.88 -8.24 4.27
CA LEU A 368 6.18 -8.04 3.62
C LEU A 368 7.14 -7.25 4.53
N ARG A 369 6.62 -6.19 5.17
CA ARG A 369 7.38 -5.35 6.10
C ARG A 369 7.96 -6.14 7.27
N ASP A 370 7.20 -7.09 7.82
CA ASP A 370 7.64 -7.86 8.99
C ASP A 370 8.85 -8.73 8.63
N ILE A 371 8.84 -9.32 7.43
CA ILE A 371 9.98 -10.07 6.88
C ILE A 371 11.19 -9.15 6.66
N ILE A 372 11.01 -8.02 5.96
CA ILE A 372 12.09 -7.07 5.68
C ILE A 372 12.69 -6.52 6.98
N SER A 373 11.85 -6.21 7.98
CA SER A 373 12.29 -5.67 9.28
C SER A 373 13.14 -6.63 10.10
N ARG A 374 13.11 -7.93 9.77
CA ARG A 374 13.89 -8.95 10.45
C ARG A 374 15.17 -9.32 9.72
N LEU A 375 15.29 -8.91 8.45
CA LEU A 375 16.48 -9.08 7.63
C LEU A 375 17.61 -8.15 8.08
N VAL A 376 17.26 -6.91 8.43
CA VAL A 376 18.21 -5.86 8.84
C VAL A 376 17.75 -5.15 10.11
N HIS A 377 18.69 -4.53 10.83
CA HIS A 377 18.39 -3.64 11.96
C HIS A 377 19.07 -2.28 11.76
N GLU A 378 18.58 -1.22 12.39
CA GLU A 378 19.24 0.10 12.29
C GLU A 378 20.43 0.16 13.26
N PRO A 379 21.66 0.37 12.77
CA PRO A 379 22.80 0.68 13.64
C PRO A 379 22.55 1.97 14.44
N ARG A 380 23.17 2.11 15.61
CA ARG A 380 23.00 3.32 16.43
C ARG A 380 23.50 4.55 15.66
N GLY A 381 22.64 5.57 15.55
CA GLY A 381 22.98 6.81 14.87
C GLY A 381 23.16 6.68 13.36
N TYR A 382 22.72 5.57 12.76
CA TYR A 382 22.92 5.29 11.33
C TYR A 382 22.40 6.41 10.44
N PHE A 383 21.20 6.91 10.74
CA PHE A 383 20.63 8.00 9.98
C PHE A 383 21.13 9.39 10.39
N GLY A 384 21.98 9.55 11.41
CA GLY A 384 22.52 10.87 11.80
C GLY A 384 21.55 12.04 11.62
N ASP A 385 21.89 12.91 10.66
CA ASP A 385 21.15 14.07 10.14
C ASP A 385 20.44 13.80 8.78
N PHE A 386 20.36 12.56 8.32
CA PHE A 386 19.73 12.15 7.05
C PHE A 386 18.28 12.64 6.89
N PHE A 387 17.56 12.82 8.00
CA PHE A 387 16.21 13.37 7.99
C PHE A 387 16.16 14.90 8.18
N ASP A 388 17.30 15.53 8.46
CA ASP A 388 17.40 16.98 8.64
C ASP A 388 17.20 17.67 7.30
N GLY A 389 16.30 18.66 7.27
CA GLY A 389 15.88 19.32 6.04
C GLY A 389 14.89 18.50 5.19
N VAL A 390 14.70 17.22 5.48
CA VAL A 390 13.67 16.38 4.84
C VAL A 390 12.36 16.54 5.61
N LEU A 391 12.32 16.25 6.92
CA LEU A 391 11.10 16.44 7.73
C LEU A 391 11.05 17.86 8.33
N PRO A 392 9.89 18.56 8.32
CA PRO A 392 9.78 19.81 9.08
C PRO A 392 10.05 19.53 10.56
N LEU A 393 11.01 20.26 11.14
CA LEU A 393 11.35 20.16 12.56
C LEU A 393 10.08 20.32 13.41
N PRO A 394 9.84 19.45 14.42
CA PRO A 394 8.78 19.70 15.39
C PRO A 394 8.98 21.08 16.02
N GLN A 395 7.91 21.86 16.18
CA GLN A 395 7.92 23.25 16.66
C GLN A 395 8.65 23.47 18.01
N ASN A 396 9.02 22.40 18.74
CA ASN A 396 9.65 22.47 20.05
C ASN A 396 11.10 21.97 20.09
N SER A 397 11.77 21.86 18.94
CA SER A 397 13.19 21.49 18.88
C SER A 397 14.03 22.76 19.02
N ARG A 398 14.41 23.14 20.24
CA ARG A 398 15.51 24.10 20.46
C ARG A 398 16.79 23.32 20.74
N VAL A 399 17.86 23.75 20.06
CA VAL A 399 19.26 23.34 20.26
C VAL A 399 19.70 23.56 21.70
#